data_AF-A0A967EMB5-F1
#
_entry.id   AF-A0A967EMB5-F1
#
_cell.length_a   1.000
_cell.length_b   1.000
_cell.length_c   1.000
_cell.angle_alpha   90.00
_cell.angle_beta   90.00
_cell.angle_gamma   90.00
#
_symmetry.space_group_name_H-M   'P 1'
#
loop_
_entity.id
_entity.type
_entity.pdbx_description
1 polymer ?
#
loop_
_entity_poly.entity_id
_entity_poly.type
_entity_poly.pdbx_seq_one_letter_code
_entity_poly.pdbx_strand_id
1 'polypeptide(L)'
;MLDNSLTPPKNITILSWNYDVQFEFAYSEYIDEQNLSILQDRLRVQYKYIQYEDNDNFGIYKLNGVSGLRKRTDYSEFWFLDNIKYEIGRDSIEKIIGNLFHVTQSDMYNSALSFAWENDGSRTSIVSRIIDKIKDSIALVVIGYSFPFFNRDIDRKILHGMENIKRIYLQDPNPQILKERFQAIRSDITDDKIICLEKCEQFYLPNEL
;
A
#
# COMPACT_ATOMS: atom_id res chain seq x y z
N MET A 1 -7.23 -1.14 25.17
CA MET A 1 -5.91 -0.92 25.81
C MET A 1 -4.94 -0.64 24.70
N LEU A 2 -4.21 0.48 24.77
CA LEU A 2 -3.16 0.80 23.80
C LEU A 2 -1.95 -0.10 24.12
N ASP A 3 -1.47 -0.84 23.13
CA ASP A 3 -0.36 -1.78 23.29
C ASP A 3 0.81 -1.35 22.41
N ASN A 4 1.76 -0.61 23.01
CA ASN A 4 2.97 -0.19 22.32
C ASN A 4 3.90 -1.36 21.93
N SER A 5 3.55 -2.61 22.27
CA SER A 5 4.24 -3.83 21.83
C SER A 5 3.56 -4.55 20.65
N LEU A 6 2.46 -4.01 20.10
CA LEU A 6 1.78 -4.59 18.94
C LEU A 6 2.68 -4.54 17.69
N THR A 7 3.32 -5.66 17.40
CA THR A 7 4.15 -5.84 16.20
C THR A 7 3.33 -6.42 15.05
N PRO A 8 3.45 -5.87 13.82
CA PRO A 8 2.80 -6.46 12.66
C PRO A 8 3.25 -7.90 12.38
N PRO A 9 2.39 -8.74 11.77
CA PRO A 9 2.71 -10.13 11.47
C PRO A 9 3.79 -10.23 10.39
N LYS A 10 4.86 -10.98 10.66
CA LYS A 10 6.05 -11.01 9.79
C LYS A 10 5.82 -11.61 8.39
N ASN A 11 4.78 -12.42 8.22
CA ASN A 11 4.51 -13.22 7.02
C ASN A 11 3.46 -12.58 6.09
N ILE A 12 3.05 -11.33 6.32
CA ILE A 12 2.05 -10.64 5.51
C ILE A 12 2.69 -9.51 4.72
N THR A 13 2.52 -9.52 3.40
CA THR A 13 2.84 -8.37 2.56
C THR A 13 1.55 -7.76 2.03
N ILE A 14 1.36 -6.46 2.21
CA ILE A 14 0.17 -5.73 1.74
C ILE A 14 0.58 -4.89 0.54
N LEU A 15 -0.16 -5.02 -0.56
CA LEU A 15 -0.02 -4.16 -1.74
C LEU A 15 -1.27 -3.27 -1.82
N SER A 16 -1.09 -1.96 -1.96
CA SER A 16 -2.19 -1.01 -2.08
C SER A 16 -2.00 -0.08 -3.27
N TRP A 17 -3.09 0.16 -3.99
CA TRP A 17 -3.18 1.16 -5.05
C TRP A 17 -3.70 2.50 -4.54
N ASN A 18 -4.18 2.56 -3.30
CA ASN A 18 -4.75 3.75 -2.70
C ASN A 18 -3.64 4.70 -2.21
N TYR A 19 -3.94 5.99 -2.28
CA TYR A 19 -3.06 7.07 -1.84
C TYR A 19 -3.24 7.45 -0.37
N ASP A 20 -4.36 7.05 0.23
CA ASP A 20 -4.73 7.42 1.60
C ASP A 20 -3.81 6.82 2.67
N VAL A 21 -4.02 7.23 3.92
CA VAL A 21 -3.26 6.78 5.11
C VAL A 21 -4.11 5.93 6.06
N GLN A 22 -5.09 5.17 5.54
CA GLN A 22 -6.05 4.44 6.38
C GLN A 22 -5.41 3.33 7.22
N PHE A 23 -4.34 2.69 6.75
CA PHE A 23 -3.62 1.69 7.55
C PHE A 23 -2.95 2.34 8.76
N GLU A 24 -2.32 3.48 8.54
CA GLU A 24 -1.71 4.29 9.58
C GLU A 24 -2.76 4.77 10.59
N PHE A 25 -3.93 5.22 10.11
CA PHE A 25 -5.04 5.66 10.95
C PHE A 25 -5.57 4.51 11.80
N ALA A 26 -5.89 3.37 11.18
CA ALA A 26 -6.36 2.19 11.89
C ALA A 26 -5.34 1.71 12.94
N TYR A 27 -4.05 1.68 12.59
CA TYR A 27 -3.00 1.27 13.53
C TYR A 27 -2.86 2.23 14.71
N SER A 28 -3.04 3.54 14.49
CA SER A 28 -3.04 4.56 15.56
C SER A 28 -4.17 4.41 16.58
N GLU A 29 -5.19 3.58 16.32
CA GLU A 29 -6.21 3.23 17.32
C GLU A 29 -5.76 2.13 18.29
N TYR A 30 -4.71 1.38 17.93
CA TYR A 30 -4.16 0.30 18.75
C TYR A 30 -2.93 0.71 19.56
N ILE A 31 -2.26 1.81 19.18
CA ILE A 31 -1.03 2.30 19.81
C ILE A 31 -1.14 3.77 20.20
N ASP A 32 -0.37 4.21 21.20
CA ASP A 32 -0.33 5.61 21.62
C ASP A 32 0.62 6.42 20.75
N GLU A 33 0.34 6.48 19.45
CA GLU A 33 1.12 7.21 18.45
C GLU A 33 0.18 7.80 17.39
N GLN A 34 0.41 9.05 17.04
CA GLN A 34 -0.41 9.79 16.08
C GLN A 34 0.42 10.42 14.96
N ASN A 35 1.75 10.47 15.12
CA ASN A 35 2.64 10.98 14.11
C ASN A 35 2.71 10.01 12.92
N LEU A 36 2.31 10.50 11.75
CA LEU A 36 2.22 9.73 10.52
C LEU A 36 3.54 9.11 10.11
N SER A 37 4.66 9.83 10.21
CA SER A 37 5.98 9.29 9.85
C SER A 37 6.40 8.16 10.78
N ILE A 38 6.11 8.26 12.08
CA ILE A 38 6.39 7.16 13.03
C ILE A 38 5.47 5.96 12.74
N LEU A 39 4.19 6.19 12.45
CA LEU A 39 3.24 5.14 12.09
C LEU A 39 3.67 4.41 10.81
N GLN A 40 4.13 5.14 9.79
CA GLN A 40 4.61 4.59 8.54
C GLN A 40 5.90 3.81 8.70
N ASP A 41 6.82 4.26 9.55
CA ASP A 41 8.04 3.51 9.90
C ASP A 41 7.69 2.18 10.56
N ARG A 42 6.82 2.19 11.58
CA ARG A 42 6.37 0.97 12.27
C ARG A 42 5.61 -0.01 11.36
N LEU A 43 4.79 0.52 10.45
CA LEU A 43 4.07 -0.26 9.44
C LEU A 43 4.91 -0.59 8.21
N ARG A 44 6.17 -0.11 8.15
CA ARG A 44 7.08 -0.27 7.02
C ARG A 44 6.41 0.09 5.69
N VAL A 45 5.76 1.27 5.66
CA VAL A 45 5.07 1.78 4.48
C VAL A 45 6.09 2.19 3.43
N GLN A 46 6.04 1.53 2.30
CA GLN A 46 6.98 1.68 1.20
C GLN A 46 6.27 2.19 -0.05
N TYR A 47 6.91 3.11 -0.75
CA TYR A 47 6.50 3.54 -2.08
C TYR A 47 7.73 3.89 -2.92
N LYS A 48 7.56 4.44 -4.11
CA LYS A 48 8.64 4.53 -5.11
C LYS A 48 9.96 5.15 -4.62
N TYR A 49 9.89 6.16 -3.76
CA TYR A 49 11.06 6.89 -3.29
C TYR A 49 11.48 6.54 -1.85
N ILE A 50 10.70 5.70 -1.15
CA ILE A 50 10.97 5.31 0.22
C ILE A 50 11.15 3.81 0.30
N GLN A 51 12.30 3.43 0.86
CA GLN A 51 12.73 2.05 0.98
C GLN A 51 13.29 1.83 2.37
N TYR A 52 12.84 0.75 3.00
CA TYR A 52 13.43 0.20 4.20
C TYR A 52 14.29 -1.01 3.80
N GLU A 53 15.53 -1.05 4.26
CA GLU A 53 16.42 -2.21 4.08
C GLU A 53 16.18 -3.19 5.23
N ASP A 54 15.38 -4.25 5.02
CA ASP A 54 15.27 -5.33 6.00
C ASP A 54 14.82 -6.68 5.42
N ASN A 55 15.19 -7.75 6.12
CA ASN A 55 14.97 -9.17 5.79
C ASN A 55 13.60 -9.70 6.19
N ASP A 56 12.82 -8.98 7.01
CA ASP A 56 11.46 -9.37 7.34
C ASP A 56 10.52 -9.22 6.12
N ASN A 57 9.49 -10.06 6.03
CA ASN A 57 8.52 -10.04 4.91
C ASN A 57 7.36 -9.06 5.12
N PHE A 58 7.17 -8.52 6.33
CA PHE A 58 6.12 -7.54 6.57
C PHE A 58 6.43 -6.18 5.95
N GLY A 59 5.45 -5.64 5.23
CA GLY A 59 5.46 -4.26 4.75
C GLY A 59 4.20 -3.93 3.95
N ILE A 60 3.89 -2.65 3.89
CA ILE A 60 2.78 -2.10 3.10
C ILE A 60 3.37 -1.35 1.92
N TYR A 61 3.12 -1.84 0.71
CA TYR A 61 3.66 -1.25 -0.51
C TYR A 61 2.56 -0.47 -1.23
N LYS A 62 2.66 0.86 -1.23
CA LYS A 62 1.75 1.78 -1.91
C LYS A 62 2.26 2.04 -3.34
N LEU A 63 1.68 1.31 -4.29
CA LEU A 63 2.12 1.24 -5.69
C LEU A 63 2.00 2.57 -6.43
N ASN A 64 0.97 3.36 -6.09
CA ASN A 64 0.75 4.70 -6.63
C ASN A 64 1.36 5.81 -5.75
N GLY A 65 2.19 5.47 -4.76
CA GLY A 65 2.64 6.46 -3.78
C GLY A 65 1.50 6.89 -2.85
N VAL A 66 1.62 8.11 -2.34
CA VAL A 66 0.85 8.57 -1.16
C VAL A 66 0.36 9.99 -1.32
N SER A 67 -0.72 10.33 -0.62
CA SER A 67 -1.27 11.69 -0.56
C SER A 67 -0.38 12.61 0.26
N GLY A 68 0.69 13.12 -0.33
CA GLY A 68 1.64 14.00 0.34
C GLY A 68 2.61 14.64 -0.63
N LEU A 69 3.65 15.23 -0.07
CA LEU A 69 4.74 15.81 -0.82
C LEU A 69 6.04 15.10 -0.47
N ARG A 70 6.99 15.20 -1.39
CA ARG A 70 8.37 14.75 -1.18
C ARG A 70 9.32 15.88 -1.48
N LYS A 71 10.41 15.96 -0.73
CA LYS A 71 11.52 16.84 -1.09
C LYS A 71 12.24 16.31 -2.33
N ARG A 72 12.73 17.21 -3.18
CA ARG A 72 13.50 16.89 -4.38
C ARG A 72 14.92 16.44 -4.05
N THR A 73 15.47 16.91 -2.94
CA THR A 73 16.89 16.76 -2.58
C THR A 73 17.21 15.39 -2.02
N ASP A 74 16.42 14.94 -1.04
CA ASP A 74 16.65 13.72 -0.26
C ASP A 74 15.46 12.75 -0.32
N TYR A 75 14.42 13.09 -1.10
CA TYR A 75 13.19 12.32 -1.21
C TYR A 75 12.46 12.12 0.14
N SER A 76 12.78 12.92 1.16
CA SER A 76 12.08 12.86 2.44
C SER A 76 10.64 13.27 2.28
N GLU A 77 9.78 12.70 3.12
CA GLU A 77 8.37 13.04 3.15
C GLU A 77 8.15 14.45 3.69
N PHE A 78 7.09 15.06 3.20
CA PHE A 78 6.53 16.27 3.76
C PHE A 78 5.01 16.16 3.72
N TRP A 79 4.42 16.07 4.91
CA TRP A 79 2.98 15.92 5.09
C TRP A 79 2.34 17.27 5.36
N PHE A 80 1.19 17.54 4.72
CA PHE A 80 0.40 18.74 5.04
C PHE A 80 -0.07 18.73 6.51
N LEU A 81 -0.37 17.54 7.01
CA LEU A 81 -0.65 17.25 8.41
C LEU A 81 0.14 15.99 8.80
N ASP A 82 0.99 16.12 9.81
CA ASP A 82 1.84 15.03 10.32
C ASP A 82 1.19 14.26 11.48
N ASN A 83 0.11 14.77 12.08
CA ASN A 83 -0.69 14.07 13.06
C ASN A 83 -1.98 13.59 12.40
N ILE A 84 -2.27 12.29 12.50
CA ILE A 84 -3.40 11.66 11.79
C ILE A 84 -4.75 11.86 12.47
N LYS A 85 -4.76 12.32 13.74
CA LYS A 85 -5.96 12.58 14.55
C LYS A 85 -6.20 14.07 14.81
N TYR A 86 -5.67 14.97 13.98
CA TYR A 86 -6.03 16.39 14.08
C TYR A 86 -7.55 16.57 14.03
N GLU A 87 -8.12 17.14 15.08
CA GLU A 87 -9.46 17.73 14.99
C GLU A 87 -9.38 18.92 14.04
N ILE A 88 -10.31 19.00 13.09
CA ILE A 88 -10.36 20.11 12.15
C ILE A 88 -10.70 21.39 12.94
N GLY A 89 -9.71 22.26 13.05
CA GLY A 89 -9.82 23.50 13.81
C GLY A 89 -8.82 24.55 13.32
N ARG A 90 -8.72 25.64 14.06
CA ARG A 90 -7.85 26.76 13.71
C ARG A 90 -6.40 26.30 13.51
N ASP A 91 -5.87 25.53 14.45
CA ASP A 91 -4.46 25.10 14.45
C ASP A 91 -4.13 24.20 13.25
N SER A 92 -5.00 23.25 12.92
CA SER A 92 -4.81 22.39 11.73
C SER A 92 -4.87 23.19 10.43
N ILE A 93 -5.77 24.18 10.36
CA ILE A 93 -5.88 25.06 9.18
C ILE A 93 -4.65 25.97 9.06
N GLU A 94 -4.19 26.56 10.16
CA GLU A 94 -2.96 27.38 10.18
C GLU A 94 -1.75 26.54 9.75
N LYS A 95 -1.64 25.29 10.20
CA LYS A 95 -0.60 24.36 9.76
C LYS A 95 -0.67 24.04 8.27
N ILE A 96 -1.87 23.73 7.75
CA ILE A 96 -2.06 23.48 6.31
C ILE A 96 -1.66 24.70 5.49
N ILE A 97 -2.12 25.90 5.87
CA ILE A 97 -1.80 27.14 5.17
C ILE A 97 -0.30 27.42 5.21
N GLY A 98 0.34 27.28 6.38
CA GLY A 98 1.78 27.43 6.53
C GLY A 98 2.56 26.48 5.63
N ASN A 99 2.18 25.19 5.62
CA ASN A 99 2.78 24.18 4.77
C ASN A 99 2.56 24.48 3.27
N LEU A 100 1.36 24.91 2.88
CA LEU A 100 1.07 25.32 1.50
C LEU A 100 1.92 26.53 1.09
N PHE A 101 2.10 27.52 1.97
CA PHE A 101 2.97 28.66 1.71
C PHE A 101 4.42 28.21 1.48
N HIS A 102 4.97 27.37 2.36
CA HIS A 102 6.32 26.83 2.20
C HIS A 102 6.53 26.10 0.86
N VAL A 103 5.54 25.33 0.42
CA VAL A 103 5.61 24.56 -0.83
C VAL A 103 5.47 25.47 -2.05
N THR A 104 4.61 26.48 -1.99
CA THR A 104 4.39 27.40 -3.13
C THR A 104 5.52 28.40 -3.32
N GLN A 105 6.30 28.68 -2.28
CA GLN A 105 7.49 29.54 -2.35
C GLN A 105 8.79 28.78 -2.67
N SER A 106 8.72 27.46 -2.87
CA SER A 106 9.92 26.63 -3.00
C SER A 106 9.78 25.56 -4.09
N ASP A 107 10.72 25.57 -5.04
CA ASP A 107 10.85 24.49 -6.02
C ASP A 107 11.45 23.19 -5.43
N MET A 108 11.59 23.09 -4.11
CA MET A 108 12.19 21.94 -3.44
C MET A 108 11.23 20.76 -3.26
N TYR A 109 9.94 20.90 -3.58
CA TYR A 109 8.95 19.86 -3.34
C TYR A 109 8.36 19.33 -4.64
N ASN A 110 8.04 18.04 -4.64
CA ASN A 110 7.26 17.36 -5.67
C ASN A 110 6.08 16.64 -5.02
N SER A 111 5.07 16.32 -5.83
CA SER A 111 4.03 15.39 -5.41
C SER A 111 4.63 14.03 -5.04
N ALA A 112 4.15 13.44 -3.95
CA ALA A 112 4.38 12.04 -3.62
C ALA A 112 3.36 11.09 -4.29
N LEU A 113 2.33 11.65 -4.95
CA LEU A 113 1.48 10.90 -5.88
C LEU A 113 2.30 10.45 -7.07
N SER A 114 2.07 9.23 -7.50
CA SER A 114 2.65 8.65 -8.71
C SER A 114 1.72 7.57 -9.26
N PHE A 115 1.93 7.12 -10.49
CA PHE A 115 1.25 5.93 -10.97
C PHE A 115 2.20 4.76 -11.01
N ALA A 116 1.77 3.56 -10.63
CA ALA A 116 2.68 2.40 -10.55
C ALA A 116 3.41 2.08 -11.87
N TRP A 117 2.83 2.46 -13.01
CA TRP A 117 3.43 2.27 -14.34
C TRP A 117 4.40 3.39 -14.77
N GLU A 118 4.43 4.52 -14.07
CA GLU A 118 5.36 5.60 -14.38
C GLU A 118 6.79 5.22 -14.00
N ASN A 119 7.71 5.55 -14.89
CA ASN A 119 9.13 5.45 -14.64
C ASN A 119 9.63 6.81 -14.15
N ASP A 120 10.00 6.89 -12.88
CA ASP A 120 10.27 8.15 -12.18
C ASP A 120 11.76 8.36 -11.87
N GLY A 121 12.62 7.58 -12.53
CA GLY A 121 14.07 7.69 -12.39
C GLY A 121 14.62 7.12 -11.08
N SER A 122 13.80 6.39 -10.30
CA SER A 122 14.28 5.62 -9.16
C SER A 122 15.27 4.53 -9.62
N ARG A 123 16.37 4.33 -8.87
CA ARG A 123 17.40 3.33 -9.19
C ARG A 123 16.85 1.90 -9.18
N THR A 124 15.79 1.65 -8.41
CA THR A 124 15.12 0.35 -8.27
C THR A 124 13.61 0.56 -8.27
N SER A 125 12.92 -0.04 -9.25
CA SER A 125 11.46 0.00 -9.32
C SER A 125 10.84 -0.66 -8.07
N ILE A 126 9.83 -0.02 -7.48
CA ILE A 126 9.03 -0.61 -6.40
C ILE A 126 8.48 -2.00 -6.78
N VAL A 127 8.14 -2.19 -8.06
CA VAL A 127 7.61 -3.47 -8.56
C VAL A 127 8.64 -4.58 -8.43
N SER A 128 9.91 -4.30 -8.74
CA SER A 128 10.99 -5.27 -8.56
C SER A 128 11.16 -5.67 -7.09
N ARG A 129 11.14 -4.69 -6.17
CA ARG A 129 11.25 -4.97 -4.73
C ARG A 129 10.07 -5.81 -4.23
N ILE A 130 8.86 -5.53 -4.72
CA ILE A 130 7.67 -6.29 -4.37
C ILE A 130 7.80 -7.74 -4.85
N ILE A 131 8.21 -7.96 -6.09
CA ILE A 131 8.36 -9.31 -6.66
C ILE A 131 9.28 -10.15 -5.77
N ASP A 132 10.42 -9.61 -5.34
CA ASP A 132 11.34 -10.32 -4.45
C ASP A 132 10.69 -10.69 -3.09
N LYS A 133 9.77 -9.87 -2.60
CA LYS A 133 9.07 -10.07 -1.31
C LYS A 133 7.89 -11.04 -1.40
N ILE A 134 7.25 -11.16 -2.56
CA ILE A 134 6.04 -11.99 -2.75
C ILE A 134 6.30 -13.32 -3.47
N LYS A 135 7.53 -13.57 -3.93
CA LYS A 135 7.84 -14.78 -4.73
C LYS A 135 7.49 -16.11 -4.04
N ASP A 136 7.61 -16.14 -2.71
CA ASP A 136 7.35 -17.31 -1.87
C ASP A 136 5.92 -17.32 -1.30
N SER A 137 5.07 -16.36 -1.70
CA SER A 137 3.68 -16.28 -1.24
C SER A 137 2.87 -17.49 -1.72
N ILE A 138 2.21 -18.16 -0.78
CA ILE A 138 1.35 -19.31 -1.03
C ILE A 138 -0.15 -18.96 -1.11
N ALA A 139 -0.53 -17.80 -0.57
CA ALA A 139 -1.89 -17.29 -0.56
C ALA A 139 -1.93 -15.83 -1.00
N LEU A 140 -2.97 -15.48 -1.76
CA LEU A 140 -3.24 -14.13 -2.23
C LEU A 140 -4.68 -13.77 -1.87
N VAL A 141 -4.89 -12.60 -1.27
CA VAL A 141 -6.22 -12.03 -1.08
C VAL A 141 -6.31 -10.75 -1.90
N VAL A 142 -7.28 -10.67 -2.81
CA VAL A 142 -7.59 -9.49 -3.60
C VAL A 142 -8.87 -8.88 -3.04
N ILE A 143 -8.81 -7.64 -2.57
CA ILE A 143 -9.93 -6.95 -1.93
C ILE A 143 -10.30 -5.71 -2.74
N GLY A 144 -11.48 -5.69 -3.34
CA GLY A 144 -12.04 -4.51 -3.99
C GLY A 144 -11.19 -3.91 -5.13
N TYR A 145 -10.32 -4.71 -5.75
CA TYR A 145 -9.44 -4.26 -6.83
C TYR A 145 -9.90 -4.81 -8.17
N SER A 146 -10.22 -3.93 -9.11
CA SER A 146 -10.97 -4.30 -10.32
C SER A 146 -10.10 -4.67 -11.53
N PHE A 147 -8.76 -4.71 -11.39
CA PHE A 147 -7.78 -4.89 -12.47
C PHE A 147 -7.98 -3.92 -13.65
N PRO A 148 -7.87 -2.60 -13.43
CA PRO A 148 -8.07 -1.60 -14.48
C PRO A 148 -7.03 -1.74 -15.60
N PHE A 149 -7.43 -1.38 -16.83
CA PHE A 149 -6.59 -1.56 -18.01
C PHE A 149 -5.22 -0.89 -17.90
N PHE A 150 -5.14 0.32 -17.33
CA PHE A 150 -3.88 1.06 -17.16
C PHE A 150 -2.84 0.33 -16.30
N ASN A 151 -3.30 -0.51 -15.36
CA ASN A 151 -2.42 -1.27 -14.47
C ASN A 151 -2.00 -2.63 -15.03
N ARG A 152 -2.55 -3.05 -16.18
CA ARG A 152 -2.45 -4.43 -16.68
C ARG A 152 -1.03 -4.97 -16.71
N ASP A 153 -0.07 -4.15 -17.12
CA ASP A 153 1.33 -4.58 -17.22
C ASP A 153 2.01 -4.72 -15.86
N ILE A 154 1.64 -3.88 -14.89
CA ILE A 154 2.13 -3.94 -13.52
C ILE A 154 1.47 -5.11 -12.79
N ASP A 155 0.15 -5.27 -12.93
CA ASP A 155 -0.60 -6.41 -12.40
C ASP A 155 -0.02 -7.72 -12.92
N ARG A 156 0.27 -7.80 -14.23
CA ARG A 156 0.88 -9.00 -14.83
C ARG A 156 2.23 -9.31 -14.19
N LYS A 157 3.10 -8.31 -14.04
CA LYS A 157 4.43 -8.49 -13.41
C LYS A 157 4.32 -8.98 -11.97
N ILE A 158 3.48 -8.33 -11.16
CA ILE A 158 3.28 -8.68 -9.75
C ILE A 158 2.70 -10.09 -9.62
N LEU A 159 1.60 -10.38 -10.35
CA LEU A 159 0.92 -11.66 -10.23
C LEU A 159 1.77 -12.82 -10.76
N HIS A 160 2.54 -12.64 -11.83
CA HIS A 160 3.44 -13.70 -12.31
C HIS A 160 4.67 -13.88 -11.41
N GLY A 161 5.04 -12.88 -10.61
CA GLY A 161 6.09 -13.02 -9.60
C GLY A 161 5.72 -14.00 -8.48
N MET A 162 4.42 -14.29 -8.27
CA MET A 162 3.94 -15.26 -7.27
C MET A 162 3.91 -16.68 -7.85
N GLU A 163 5.08 -17.32 -7.92
CA GLU A 163 5.25 -18.64 -8.55
C GLU A 163 4.63 -19.79 -7.74
N ASN A 164 4.64 -19.67 -6.40
CA ASN A 164 4.25 -20.73 -5.47
C ASN A 164 2.79 -20.65 -5.00
N ILE A 165 1.96 -19.87 -5.71
CA ILE A 165 0.59 -19.59 -5.27
C ILE A 165 -0.28 -20.86 -5.27
N LYS A 166 -0.87 -21.14 -4.10
CA LYS A 166 -1.74 -22.30 -3.86
C LYS A 166 -3.21 -21.90 -3.79
N ARG A 167 -3.51 -20.75 -3.17
CA ARG A 167 -4.87 -20.25 -3.00
C ARG A 167 -4.99 -18.77 -3.27
N ILE A 168 -6.08 -18.39 -3.93
CA ILE A 168 -6.40 -17.01 -4.27
C ILE A 168 -7.82 -16.74 -3.78
N TYR A 169 -7.97 -15.71 -2.97
CA TYR A 169 -9.25 -15.26 -2.44
C TYR A 169 -9.62 -13.94 -3.12
N LEU A 170 -10.80 -13.90 -3.71
CA LEU A 170 -11.32 -12.73 -4.41
C LEU A 170 -12.50 -12.17 -3.62
N GLN A 171 -12.26 -11.11 -2.85
CA GLN A 171 -13.24 -10.43 -2.03
C GLN A 171 -13.73 -9.16 -2.76
N ASP A 172 -14.96 -9.21 -3.25
CA ASP A 172 -15.58 -8.11 -3.98
C ASP A 172 -17.11 -8.23 -3.91
N PRO A 173 -17.89 -7.15 -4.07
CA PRO A 173 -19.35 -7.26 -4.25
C PRO A 173 -19.76 -8.14 -5.44
N ASN A 174 -18.92 -8.23 -6.49
CA ASN A 174 -19.13 -9.06 -7.68
C ASN A 174 -17.87 -9.92 -7.96
N PRO A 175 -17.56 -10.91 -7.11
CA PRO A 175 -16.28 -11.61 -7.15
C PRO A 175 -16.10 -12.46 -8.42
N GLN A 176 -17.20 -12.82 -9.10
CA GLN A 176 -17.14 -13.55 -10.36
C GLN A 176 -16.61 -12.70 -11.53
N ILE A 177 -17.00 -11.41 -11.60
CA ILE A 177 -16.44 -10.47 -12.59
C ILE A 177 -14.96 -10.25 -12.30
N LEU A 178 -14.61 -10.15 -11.02
CA LEU A 178 -13.22 -10.05 -10.59
C LEU A 178 -12.41 -11.28 -11.00
N LYS A 179 -12.97 -12.48 -10.84
CA LYS A 179 -12.35 -13.74 -11.27
C LYS A 179 -12.04 -13.75 -12.76
N GLU A 180 -12.99 -13.36 -13.62
CA GLU A 180 -12.77 -13.30 -15.07
C GLU A 180 -11.60 -12.37 -15.44
N ARG A 181 -11.52 -11.20 -14.79
CA ARG A 181 -10.44 -10.24 -15.02
C ARG A 181 -9.09 -10.75 -14.51
N PHE A 182 -9.09 -11.39 -13.34
CA PHE A 182 -7.91 -12.04 -12.79
C PHE A 182 -7.38 -13.12 -13.73
N GLN A 183 -8.26 -14.00 -14.23
CA GLN A 183 -7.89 -15.09 -15.14
C GLN A 183 -7.45 -14.59 -16.52
N ALA A 184 -7.91 -13.40 -16.95
CA ALA A 184 -7.35 -12.74 -18.14
C ALA A 184 -5.89 -12.28 -17.94
N ILE A 185 -5.39 -12.23 -16.71
CA ILE A 185 -3.98 -11.93 -16.39
C ILE A 185 -3.21 -13.21 -16.07
N ARG A 186 -3.80 -14.14 -15.31
CA ARG A 186 -3.23 -15.43 -14.90
C ARG A 186 -4.06 -16.59 -15.43
N SER A 187 -4.03 -16.81 -16.74
CA SER A 187 -4.80 -17.88 -17.40
C SER A 187 -4.29 -19.29 -17.07
N ASP A 188 -3.10 -19.39 -16.48
CA ASP A 188 -2.48 -20.63 -16.00
C ASP A 188 -3.04 -21.09 -14.64
N ILE A 189 -3.73 -20.20 -13.90
CA ILE A 189 -4.36 -20.54 -12.63
C ILE A 189 -5.73 -21.18 -12.86
N THR A 190 -5.86 -22.40 -12.36
CA THR A 190 -7.08 -23.19 -12.43
C THR A 190 -8.13 -22.72 -11.42
N ASP A 191 -9.40 -22.97 -11.76
CA ASP A 191 -10.57 -22.55 -10.98
C ASP A 191 -10.59 -23.06 -9.54
N ASP A 192 -10.04 -24.25 -9.28
CA ASP A 192 -9.99 -24.87 -7.95
C ASP A 192 -9.09 -24.13 -6.96
N LYS A 193 -8.16 -23.30 -7.45
CA LYS A 193 -7.32 -22.45 -6.61
C LYS A 193 -7.99 -21.12 -6.23
N ILE A 194 -9.11 -20.76 -6.86
CA ILE A 194 -9.75 -19.46 -6.70
C ILE A 194 -11.03 -19.60 -5.86
N ILE A 195 -11.08 -18.85 -4.76
CA ILE A 195 -12.21 -18.79 -3.83
C ILE A 195 -12.83 -17.40 -3.92
N CYS A 196 -14.06 -17.33 -4.43
CA CYS A 196 -14.83 -16.09 -4.50
C CYS A 196 -15.54 -15.83 -3.17
N LEU A 197 -15.38 -14.62 -2.62
CA LEU A 197 -15.97 -14.19 -1.36
C LEU A 197 -16.86 -12.96 -1.61
N GLU A 198 -18.17 -13.10 -1.35
CA GLU A 198 -19.16 -12.03 -1.50
C GLU A 198 -19.65 -11.56 -0.13
N LYS A 199 -20.04 -10.27 -0.01
CA LYS A 199 -20.74 -9.72 1.17
C LYS A 199 -20.05 -9.97 2.51
N CYS A 200 -18.73 -9.82 2.55
CA CYS A 200 -17.98 -9.94 3.79
C CYS A 200 -18.16 -8.67 4.66
N GLU A 201 -18.41 -8.85 5.96
CA GLU A 201 -18.47 -7.74 6.94
C GLU A 201 -17.07 -7.22 7.31
N GLN A 202 -16.03 -8.02 7.07
CA GLN A 202 -14.64 -7.71 7.38
C GLN A 202 -13.70 -8.19 6.26
N PHE A 203 -12.45 -7.72 6.26
CA PHE A 203 -11.42 -8.22 5.35
C PHE A 203 -11.09 -9.68 5.67
N TYR A 204 -11.04 -10.51 4.63
CA TYR A 204 -10.74 -11.92 4.78
C TYR A 204 -9.26 -12.14 5.09
N LEU A 205 -9.00 -12.92 6.14
CA LEU A 205 -7.66 -13.39 6.49
C LEU A 205 -7.55 -14.88 6.15
N PRO A 206 -6.59 -15.30 5.31
CA PRO A 206 -6.40 -16.71 4.98
C PRO A 206 -6.09 -17.55 6.22
N ASN A 207 -6.57 -18.80 6.24
CA ASN A 207 -6.28 -19.76 7.31
C ASN A 207 -4.83 -20.26 7.28
N GLU A 208 -4.12 -20.00 6.19
CA GLU A 208 -2.72 -20.36 5.94
C GLU A 208 -1.71 -19.41 6.61
N LEU A 209 -2.20 -18.42 7.38
CA LEU A 209 -1.39 -17.48 8.16
C LEU A 209 -0.70 -18.12 9.37
#